data_AF-A0A438G513-F1
#
_entry.id   AF-A0A438G513-F1
#
_cell.length_a   1.000
_cell.length_b   1.000
_cell.length_c   1.000
_cell.angle_alpha   90.00
_cell.angle_beta   90.00
_cell.angle_gamma   90.00
#
_symmetry.space_group_name_H-M   'P 1'
#
loop_
_entity.id
_entity.type
_entity.pdbx_description
1 polymer ?
#
loop_
_entity_poly.entity_id
_entity_poly.type
_entity_poly.pdbx_seq_one_letter_code
_entity_poly.pdbx_strand_id
1 'polypeptide(L)'
;MDSTSSISANVNNILVLNGTNFKKWKEHVMIVLGCMDLDYALKKDCLVNFTDASTAEQRAAMEKWERSNRISLMIMKHSIPEAIRMQYLRSPERRYSWTK
;
A
#
# COMPACT_ATOMS: atom_id res chain seq x y z
N MET A 1 24.12 -0.60 5.14
CA MET A 1 23.03 0.35 4.87
C MET A 1 21.88 0.04 5.81
N ASP A 2 21.64 0.95 6.72
CA ASP A 2 20.49 1.05 7.60
C ASP A 2 19.19 1.10 6.78
N SER A 3 18.33 0.09 6.94
CA SER A 3 17.09 -0.08 6.16
C SER A 3 16.16 1.15 6.22
N THR A 4 16.30 1.98 7.25
CA THR A 4 15.55 3.21 7.46
C THR A 4 15.91 4.34 6.50
N SER A 5 17.18 4.50 6.13
CA SER A 5 17.62 5.55 5.18
C SER A 5 17.29 5.19 3.73
N SER A 6 17.23 3.90 3.40
CA SER A 6 16.68 3.44 2.11
C SER A 6 15.18 3.69 2.00
N ILE A 7 14.40 3.47 3.07
CA ILE A 7 12.95 3.70 3.05
C ILE A 7 12.63 5.19 2.80
N SER A 8 13.30 6.13 3.48
CA SER A 8 13.00 7.55 3.32
C SER A 8 13.36 8.09 1.93
N ALA A 9 14.51 7.67 1.38
CA ALA A 9 14.92 8.04 0.02
C ALA A 9 13.94 7.51 -1.03
N ASN A 10 13.46 6.27 -0.88
CA ASN A 10 12.52 5.66 -1.82
C ASN A 10 11.14 6.32 -1.76
N VAL A 11 10.65 6.66 -0.56
CA VAL A 11 9.34 7.32 -0.38
C VAL A 11 9.32 8.74 -0.95
N ASN A 12 10.40 9.50 -0.79
CA ASN A 12 10.50 10.87 -1.32
C ASN A 12 10.56 10.92 -2.86
N ASN A 13 10.92 9.81 -3.52
CA ASN A 13 10.99 9.73 -4.98
C ASN A 13 9.68 9.26 -5.63
N ILE A 14 8.65 8.93 -4.84
CA ILE A 14 7.38 8.47 -5.38
C ILE A 14 6.70 9.63 -6.11
N LEU A 15 6.24 9.33 -7.33
CA LEU A 15 5.48 10.31 -8.11
C LEU A 15 4.27 10.76 -7.32
N VAL A 16 4.01 12.07 -7.29
CA VAL A 16 2.83 12.63 -6.63
C VAL A 16 1.63 12.50 -7.57
N LEU A 17 0.48 12.05 -7.05
CA LEU A 17 -0.76 12.00 -7.82
C LEU A 17 -1.23 13.43 -8.13
N ASN A 18 -1.52 13.75 -9.38
CA ASN A 18 -1.95 15.10 -9.81
C ASN A 18 -3.31 15.11 -10.53
N GLY A 19 -4.04 14.00 -10.48
CA GLY A 19 -5.38 13.82 -11.07
C GLY A 19 -5.37 13.30 -12.51
N THR A 20 -4.32 13.51 -13.29
CA THR A 20 -4.20 13.02 -14.68
C THR A 20 -3.23 11.85 -14.84
N ASN A 21 -2.36 11.63 -13.85
CA ASN A 21 -1.27 10.66 -13.93
C ASN A 21 -1.56 9.31 -13.23
N PHE A 22 -2.82 8.97 -12.93
CA PHE A 22 -3.16 7.81 -12.10
C PHE A 22 -2.49 6.50 -12.53
N LYS A 23 -2.51 6.17 -13.83
CA LYS A 23 -1.88 4.93 -14.34
C LYS A 23 -0.38 4.88 -14.05
N LYS A 24 0.34 5.97 -14.34
CA LYS A 24 1.79 6.09 -14.11
C LYS A 24 2.12 6.13 -12.62
N TRP A 25 1.31 6.83 -11.83
CA TRP A 25 1.43 6.87 -10.37
C TRP A 25 1.31 5.47 -9.77
N LYS A 26 0.25 4.73 -10.14
CA LYS A 26 0.01 3.37 -9.65
C LYS A 26 1.18 2.44 -9.97
N GLU A 27 1.65 2.46 -11.22
CA GLU A 27 2.78 1.64 -11.66
C GLU A 27 4.07 1.96 -10.87
N HIS A 28 4.37 3.24 -10.68
CA HIS A 28 5.57 3.64 -9.93
C HIS A 28 5.49 3.25 -8.45
N VAL A 29 4.33 3.42 -7.82
CA VAL A 29 4.09 2.96 -6.44
C VAL A 29 4.29 1.45 -6.33
N MET A 30 3.77 0.67 -7.28
CA MET A 30 3.94 -0.79 -7.28
C MET A 30 5.40 -1.20 -7.40
N ILE A 31 6.18 -0.53 -8.26
CA ILE A 31 7.63 -0.80 -8.41
C ILE A 31 8.36 -0.52 -7.10
N VAL A 32 8.13 0.65 -6.49
CA VAL A 32 8.79 1.03 -5.23
C VAL A 32 8.45 0.05 -4.11
N LEU A 33 7.17 -0.34 -3.97
CA LEU A 33 6.76 -1.32 -2.96
C LEU A 33 7.36 -2.70 -3.22
N GLY A 34 7.49 -3.11 -4.48
CA GLY A 34 8.19 -4.35 -4.86
C GLY A 34 9.67 -4.33 -4.49
N CYS A 35 10.38 -3.23 -4.75
CA CYS A 35 11.78 -3.07 -4.36
C CYS A 35 12.01 -3.06 -2.85
N MET A 36 10.97 -2.81 -2.06
CA MET A 36 11.01 -2.77 -0.59
C MET A 36 10.47 -4.04 0.08
N ASP A 37 10.11 -5.07 -0.70
CA ASP A 37 9.43 -6.29 -0.23
C ASP A 37 8.11 -6.01 0.51
N LEU A 38 7.42 -4.93 0.14
CA LEU A 38 6.14 -4.49 0.71
C LEU A 38 4.95 -4.80 -0.19
N ASP A 39 5.14 -5.56 -1.25
CA ASP A 39 4.12 -5.95 -2.22
C ASP A 39 3.35 -7.22 -1.85
N TYR A 40 3.67 -7.84 -0.71
CA TYR A 40 3.02 -9.08 -0.25
C TYR A 40 1.49 -8.93 -0.14
N ALA A 41 1.02 -7.83 0.44
CA ALA A 41 -0.41 -7.53 0.55
C ALA A 41 -1.05 -7.09 -0.78
N LEU A 42 -0.25 -6.73 -1.78
CA LEU A 42 -0.75 -6.42 -3.13
C LEU A 42 -0.90 -7.67 -3.99
N LYS A 43 -0.12 -8.72 -3.70
CA LYS A 43 -0.10 -9.98 -4.44
C LYS A 43 -1.03 -11.04 -3.85
N LYS A 44 -1.35 -10.94 -2.56
CA LYS A 44 -2.09 -11.95 -1.83
C LYS A 44 -3.27 -11.32 -1.11
N ASP A 45 -4.44 -11.90 -1.31
CA ASP A 45 -5.64 -11.49 -0.59
C ASP A 45 -5.47 -11.71 0.91
N CYS A 46 -6.11 -10.84 1.70
CA CYS A 46 -6.19 -11.01 3.14
C CYS A 46 -6.78 -12.39 3.43
N LEU A 47 -6.10 -13.17 4.26
CA LEU A 47 -6.62 -14.45 4.75
C LEU A 47 -7.67 -14.13 5.83
N VAL A 48 -8.88 -13.76 5.40
CA VAL A 48 -9.99 -13.25 6.24
C VAL A 48 -10.44 -14.28 7.30
N ASN A 49 -10.02 -15.54 7.21
CA ASN A 49 -10.65 -16.65 7.93
C ASN A 49 -9.68 -17.45 8.82
N PHE A 50 -8.78 -16.80 9.56
CA PHE A 50 -8.02 -17.54 10.57
C PHE A 50 -8.85 -17.78 11.82
N THR A 51 -9.37 -19.00 11.93
CA THR A 51 -9.85 -19.60 13.18
C THR A 51 -8.67 -19.84 14.13
N ASP A 52 -8.92 -19.97 15.44
CA ASP A 52 -7.88 -20.20 16.47
C ASP A 52 -6.96 -21.42 16.23
N ALA A 53 -7.31 -22.29 15.28
CA ALA A 53 -6.50 -23.43 14.82
C ALA A 53 -5.41 -23.06 13.79
N SER A 54 -5.12 -21.78 13.57
CA SER A 54 -4.12 -21.35 12.59
C SER A 54 -2.70 -21.87 12.90
N THR A 55 -2.04 -22.42 11.88
CA THR A 55 -0.67 -22.93 12.00
C THR A 55 0.32 -21.78 12.22
N ALA A 56 1.54 -22.10 12.64
CA ALA A 56 2.58 -21.08 12.85
C ALA A 56 2.94 -20.36 11.54
N GLU A 57 2.96 -21.08 10.42
CA GLU A 57 3.24 -20.54 9.07
C GLU A 57 2.14 -19.58 8.62
N GLN A 58 0.90 -19.91 8.95
CA GLN A 58 -0.27 -19.10 8.67
C GLN A 58 -0.25 -17.77 9.44
N ARG A 59 0.11 -17.81 10.73
CA ARG A 59 0.30 -16.61 11.55
C ARG A 59 1.44 -15.73 11.03
N ALA A 60 2.59 -16.33 10.69
CA ALA A 60 3.72 -15.59 10.12
C ALA A 60 3.37 -14.94 8.77
N ALA A 61 2.58 -15.62 7.93
CA ALA A 61 2.08 -15.05 6.67
C ALA A 61 1.14 -13.87 6.91
N MET A 62 0.30 -13.92 7.93
CA MET A 62 -0.60 -12.83 8.31
C MET A 62 0.17 -11.61 8.83
N GLU A 63 1.13 -11.79 9.74
CA GLU A 63 1.98 -10.69 10.22
C GLU A 63 2.74 -10.00 9.07
N LYS A 64 3.27 -10.80 8.14
CA LYS A 64 3.92 -10.26 6.94
C LYS A 64 2.94 -9.48 6.06
N TRP A 65 1.72 -9.98 5.90
CA TRP A 65 0.65 -9.30 5.16
C TRP A 65 0.24 -7.99 5.83
N GLU A 66 -0.02 -7.99 7.14
CA GLU A 66 -0.41 -6.78 7.88
C GLU A 66 0.67 -5.71 7.85
N ARG A 67 1.94 -6.10 8.03
CA ARG A 67 3.08 -5.19 7.91
C ARG A 67 3.16 -4.58 6.53
N SER A 68 3.08 -5.40 5.49
CA SER A 68 3.09 -4.96 4.09
C SER A 68 1.92 -4.02 3.79
N ASN A 69 0.69 -4.38 4.19
CA ASN A 69 -0.50 -3.56 4.00
C ASN A 69 -0.40 -2.21 4.72
N ARG A 70 0.02 -2.21 5.99
CA ARG A 70 0.17 -0.98 6.80
C ARG A 70 1.16 0.00 6.17
N ILE A 71 2.35 -0.48 5.79
CA ILE A 71 3.39 0.40 5.25
C ILE A 71 3.01 0.87 3.84
N SER A 72 2.50 -0.03 2.99
CA SER A 72 2.02 0.32 1.65
C SER A 72 0.94 1.41 1.70
N LEU A 73 0.00 1.33 2.65
CA LEU A 73 -1.01 2.36 2.87
C LEU A 73 -0.41 3.70 3.29
N MET A 74 0.59 3.72 4.17
CA MET A 74 1.26 4.96 4.58
C MET A 74 1.96 5.63 3.39
N ILE A 75 2.65 4.84 2.56
CA ILE A 75 3.36 5.30 1.37
C ILE A 75 2.38 5.85 0.32
N MET A 76 1.31 5.12 0.04
CA MET A 76 0.26 5.58 -0.89
C MET A 76 -0.38 6.88 -0.40
N LYS A 77 -0.74 6.98 0.88
CA LYS A 77 -1.32 8.20 1.45
C LYS A 77 -0.37 9.39 1.38
N HIS A 78 0.92 9.18 1.58
CA HIS A 78 1.93 10.23 1.48
C HIS A 78 2.06 10.79 0.05
N SER A 79 1.95 9.93 -0.97
CA SER A 79 2.04 10.33 -2.38
C SER A 79 0.76 10.93 -2.98
N ILE A 80 -0.34 10.96 -2.23
CA ILE A 80 -1.61 11.56 -2.64
C ILE A 80 -1.75 12.94 -1.95
N PRO A 81 -1.80 14.04 -2.70
CA PRO A 81 -2.06 15.35 -2.13
C PRO A 81 -3.40 15.42 -1.41
N GLU A 82 -3.41 16.14 -0.29
CA GLU A 82 -4.61 16.38 0.53
C GLU A 82 -5.79 16.92 -0.30
N ALA A 83 -5.52 17.83 -1.24
CA ALA A 83 -6.53 18.40 -2.13
C ALA A 83 -7.26 17.35 -2.98
N ILE A 84 -6.54 16.32 -3.42
CA ILE A 84 -7.09 15.21 -4.19
C ILE A 84 -7.83 14.25 -3.27
N ARG A 85 -7.28 13.93 -2.09
CA ARG A 85 -7.93 13.10 -1.06
C ARG A 85 -9.31 13.63 -0.68
N MET A 86 -9.43 14.95 -0.50
CA MET A 86 -10.69 15.62 -0.19
C MET A 86 -11.69 15.57 -1.36
N GLN A 87 -11.20 15.61 -2.61
CA GLN A 87 -12.04 15.50 -3.79
C GLN A 87 -12.66 14.09 -3.91
N TYR A 88 -11.93 13.03 -3.55
CA TYR A 88 -12.46 11.67 -3.49
C TYR A 88 -13.47 11.48 -2.34
N LEU A 89 -13.26 12.09 -1.17
CA LEU A 89 -14.19 12.03 -0.05
C LEU A 89 -15.54 12.72 -0.32
N ARG A 90 -15.60 13.68 -1.25
CA ARG A 90 -16.86 14.29 -1.71
C ARG A 90 -17.66 13.43 -2.69
N SER A 91 -17.11 12.31 -3.18
CA SER A 91 -17.79 11.41 -4.11
C SER A 91 -17.95 10.00 -3.51
N PRO A 92 -19.13 9.64 -2.98
CA PRO A 92 -19.38 8.36 -2.29
C PRO A 92 -19.07 7.11 -3.13
N GLU A 93 -19.26 7.19 -4.44
CA GLU A 93 -19.09 6.04 -5.36
C GLU A 93 -17.63 5.58 -5.52
N ARG A 94 -16.66 6.47 -5.33
CA ARG A 94 -15.24 6.11 -5.47
C ARG A 94 -14.64 5.51 -4.21
N ARG A 95 -15.43 5.32 -3.15
CA ARG A 95 -15.00 4.77 -1.86
C ARG A 95 -14.84 3.24 -1.88
N TYR A 96 -15.56 2.56 -2.77
CA TYR A 96 -15.64 1.09 -2.83
C TYR A 96 -14.71 0.43 -3.87
N SER A 97 -14.06 1.21 -4.76
CA SER A 97 -13.16 0.65 -5.78
C SER A 97 -11.73 0.41 -5.31
N TRP A 98 -11.41 0.69 -4.04
CA TRP A 98 -10.04 0.62 -3.49
C TRP A 98 -9.85 -0.49 -2.46
N THR A 99 -10.89 -1.28 -2.23
CA THR A 99 -10.90 -2.41 -1.29
C THR A 99 -11.28 -3.73 -1.97
N LYS A 100 -11.29 -3.76 -3.30
CA LYS A 100 -11.41 -4.97 -4.12
C LYS A 100 -10.29 -5.00 -5.14
#